data_AF-A0A2A5SFM1-F1
#
_entry.id   AF-A0A2A5SFM1-F1
#
_cell.length_a   1.000
_cell.length_b   1.000
_cell.length_c   1.000
_cell.angle_alpha   90.00
_cell.angle_beta   90.00
_cell.angle_gamma   90.00
#
_symmetry.space_group_name_H-M   'P 1'
#
loop_
_entity.id
_entity.type
_entity.pdbx_description
1 polymer ?
#
loop_
_entity_poly.entity_id
_entity_poly.type
_entity_poly.pdbx_seq_one_letter_code
_entity_poly.pdbx_strand_id
1 'polypeptide(L)'
;MRNTGLARQVAQYADTHYYSTTGSAIKNIHIDYRITTNTKGINPNYCSKLVWQAYYYGTGDLPVMYGLDGEVIVPTTLPALFTQAYAPYQVGRY
;
A
#
# COMPACT_ATOMS: atom_id res chain seq x y z
N MET A 1 -9.60 -10.06 -0.82
CA MET A 1 -9.37 -10.37 0.60
C MET A 1 -10.69 -10.73 1.26
N ARG A 2 -10.75 -11.77 2.09
CA ARG A 2 -11.98 -12.15 2.82
C ARG A 2 -12.17 -11.37 4.13
N ASN A 3 -11.13 -10.67 4.61
CA ASN A 3 -11.17 -9.85 5.81
C ASN A 3 -11.57 -8.40 5.48
N THR A 4 -12.83 -8.07 5.73
CA THR A 4 -13.41 -6.74 5.45
C THR A 4 -12.89 -5.64 6.38
N GLY A 5 -12.47 -5.99 7.60
CA GLY A 5 -11.89 -5.05 8.56
C GLY A 5 -10.51 -4.55 8.11
N LEU A 6 -9.62 -5.49 7.77
CA LEU A 6 -8.29 -5.16 7.24
C LEU A 6 -8.38 -4.35 5.95
N ALA A 7 -9.26 -4.74 5.03
CA ALA A 7 -9.46 -4.01 3.78
C ALA A 7 -9.90 -2.56 4.03
N ARG A 8 -10.76 -2.32 5.03
CA ARG A 8 -11.19 -0.97 5.42
C ARG A 8 -10.04 -0.14 5.98
N GLN A 9 -9.19 -0.71 6.82
CA GLN A 9 -8.03 -0.01 7.38
C GLN A 9 -7.04 0.43 6.29
N VAL A 10 -6.73 -0.48 5.36
CA VAL A 10 -5.86 -0.20 4.21
C VAL A 10 -6.46 0.89 3.31
N ALA A 11 -7.76 0.81 3.04
CA ALA A 11 -8.46 1.82 2.25
C ALA A 11 -8.47 3.19 2.94
N GLN A 12 -8.72 3.24 4.25
CA GLN A 12 -8.67 4.49 5.04
C GLN A 12 -7.28 5.11 5.03
N TYR A 13 -6.23 4.31 5.18
CA TYR A 13 -4.86 4.80 5.05
C TYR A 13 -4.61 5.40 3.67
N ALA A 14 -4.93 4.66 2.61
CA ALA A 14 -4.71 5.12 1.25
C ALA A 14 -5.48 6.42 0.93
N ASP A 15 -6.74 6.51 1.37
CA ASP A 15 -7.57 7.69 1.20
C ASP A 15 -6.98 8.90 1.93
N THR A 16 -6.63 8.72 3.21
CA THR A 16 -6.13 9.81 4.06
C THR A 16 -4.71 10.29 3.73
N HIS A 17 -3.90 9.46 3.06
CA HIS A 17 -2.50 9.74 2.79
C HIS A 17 -2.20 10.05 1.32
N TYR A 18 -3.07 9.66 0.39
CA TYR A 18 -2.83 9.84 -1.05
C TYR A 18 -3.93 10.63 -1.77
N TYR A 19 -5.11 10.80 -1.18
CA TYR A 19 -6.24 11.47 -1.81
C TYR A 19 -6.70 12.71 -1.02
N SER A 20 -7.15 12.52 0.22
CA SER A 20 -7.74 13.57 1.04
C SER A 20 -7.20 13.53 2.47
N THR A 21 -6.58 14.59 2.98
CA THR A 21 -5.99 14.60 4.35
C THR A 21 -6.99 14.28 5.48
N THR A 22 -8.29 14.35 5.21
CA THR A 22 -9.37 14.07 6.16
C THR A 22 -10.26 12.89 5.76
N GLY A 23 -9.95 12.21 4.65
CA GLY A 23 -10.80 11.17 4.06
C GLY A 23 -12.13 11.71 3.50
N SER A 24 -12.12 12.96 3.05
CA SER A 24 -13.30 13.58 2.42
C SER A 24 -13.37 13.23 0.93
N ALA A 25 -14.53 13.50 0.31
CA ALA A 25 -14.70 13.36 -1.14
C ALA A 25 -13.82 14.32 -1.95
N ILE A 26 -13.27 15.37 -1.32
CA ILE A 26 -12.44 16.38 -1.97
C ILE A 26 -10.97 15.95 -1.91
N LYS A 27 -10.38 15.77 -3.09
CA LYS A 27 -8.94 15.56 -3.23
C LYS A 27 -8.18 16.83 -2.90
N ASN A 28 -7.27 16.75 -1.94
CA ASN A 28 -6.35 17.85 -1.61
C ASN A 28 -4.89 17.41 -1.51
N ILE A 29 -4.59 16.12 -1.74
CA ILE A 29 -3.22 15.60 -1.76
C ILE A 29 -2.76 15.46 -3.22
N HIS A 30 -1.58 16.01 -3.51
CA HIS A 30 -0.88 15.78 -4.77
C HIS A 30 0.33 14.87 -4.52
N ILE A 31 0.46 13.83 -5.33
CA ILE A 31 1.58 12.89 -5.30
C ILE A 31 2.26 12.92 -6.67
N ASP A 32 3.53 13.30 -6.69
CA ASP A 32 4.37 13.25 -7.87
C ASP A 32 4.69 11.79 -8.20
N TYR A 33 4.35 11.37 -9.42
CA TYR A 33 4.65 10.03 -9.87
C TYR A 33 6.14 9.92 -10.22
N ARG A 34 6.91 9.17 -9.43
CA ARG A 34 8.32 8.89 -9.71
C ARG A 34 8.77 7.59 -9.06
N ILE A 35 9.50 6.79 -9.82
CA ILE A 35 10.17 5.60 -9.30
C ILE A 35 11.38 6.04 -8.47
N THR A 36 11.44 5.57 -7.22
CA THR A 36 12.47 5.90 -6.23
C THR A 36 12.66 4.73 -5.28
N THR A 37 13.85 4.64 -4.70
CA THR A 37 14.23 3.67 -3.65
C THR A 37 13.81 4.12 -2.25
N ASN A 38 13.36 5.37 -2.07
CA ASN A 38 12.82 5.82 -0.79
C ASN A 38 11.44 5.17 -0.56
N THR A 39 11.41 4.05 0.14
CA THR A 39 10.19 3.27 0.42
C THR A 39 9.30 3.92 1.49
N LYS A 40 9.87 4.70 2.41
CA LYS A 40 9.15 5.26 3.57
C LYS A 40 8.51 6.62 3.28
N GLY A 41 9.10 7.43 2.39
CA GLY A 41 8.54 8.73 2.01
C GLY A 41 7.24 8.62 1.21
N ILE A 42 6.27 9.50 1.45
CA ILE A 42 4.96 9.48 0.77
C ILE A 42 5.03 10.09 -0.65
N ASN A 43 5.79 11.18 -0.84
CA ASN A 43 5.97 11.86 -2.12
C ASN A 43 7.47 11.99 -2.44
N PRO A 44 7.97 11.58 -3.62
CA PRO A 44 7.25 10.97 -4.74
C PRO A 44 6.89 9.49 -4.54
N ASN A 45 5.90 9.04 -5.30
CA ASN A 45 5.37 7.68 -5.20
C ASN A 45 5.09 7.03 -6.56
N TYR A 46 4.80 5.74 -6.55
CA TYR A 46 4.42 4.96 -7.73
C TYR A 46 3.48 3.82 -7.33
N CYS A 47 2.81 3.21 -8.31
CA CYS A 47 1.66 2.33 -8.08
C CYS A 47 1.91 1.21 -7.06
N SER A 48 3.00 0.45 -7.21
CA SER A 48 3.33 -0.67 -6.35
C SER A 48 3.84 -0.26 -4.97
N LYS A 49 4.58 0.85 -4.86
CA LYS A 49 4.98 1.42 -3.56
C LYS A 49 3.79 1.93 -2.77
N LEU A 50 2.85 2.61 -3.43
CA LEU A 50 1.61 3.09 -2.81
C LEU A 50 0.81 1.93 -2.19
N VAL A 51 0.67 0.82 -2.93
CA VAL A 51 -0.02 -0.38 -2.42
C VAL A 51 0.75 -0.99 -1.25
N TRP A 52 2.06 -1.17 -1.35
CA TRP A 52 2.87 -1.69 -0.24
C TRP A 52 2.75 -0.83 1.02
N GLN A 53 2.89 0.50 0.90
CA GLN A 53 2.77 1.43 2.03
C GLN A 53 1.38 1.36 2.67
N ALA A 54 0.31 1.28 1.87
CA ALA A 54 -1.05 1.16 2.39
C ALA A 54 -1.26 -0.12 3.22
N TYR A 55 -0.68 -1.25 2.80
CA TYR A 55 -0.74 -2.49 3.58
C TYR A 55 0.24 -2.50 4.76
N TYR A 56 1.43 -1.93 4.62
CA TYR A 56 2.46 -1.96 5.66
C TYR A 56 2.13 -1.00 6.82
N TYR A 57 1.67 0.22 6.52
CA TYR A 57 1.34 1.22 7.54
C TYR A 57 -0.15 1.27 7.91
N GLY A 58 -1.03 0.90 6.98
CA GLY A 58 -2.47 1.03 7.19
C GLY A 58 -3.06 -0.04 8.12
N THR A 59 -2.37 -1.14 8.38
CA THR A 59 -2.91 -2.26 9.17
C THR A 59 -2.46 -2.28 10.63
N GLY A 60 -1.85 -1.18 11.11
CA GLY A 60 -1.36 -1.07 12.48
C GLY A 60 -0.32 -2.15 12.81
N ASP A 61 -0.51 -2.85 13.93
CA ASP A 61 0.42 -3.87 14.41
C ASP A 61 0.30 -5.23 13.69
N LEU A 62 -0.60 -5.36 12.72
CA LEU A 62 -0.74 -6.60 11.96
C LEU A 62 0.45 -6.79 11.01
N PRO A 63 1.15 -7.94 11.04
CA PRO A 63 2.32 -8.18 10.22
C PRO A 63 1.91 -8.58 8.80
N VAL A 64 1.26 -7.68 8.04
CA VAL A 64 0.69 -7.97 6.72
C VAL A 64 1.76 -8.01 5.63
N MET A 65 2.76 -7.12 5.73
CA MET A 65 3.82 -6.96 4.75
C MET A 65 5.19 -7.06 5.42
N TYR A 66 6.18 -7.61 4.72
CA TYR A 66 7.58 -7.52 5.13
C TYR A 66 8.07 -6.07 5.01
N GLY A 67 8.90 -5.66 5.97
CA GLY A 67 9.57 -4.37 5.96
C GLY A 67 10.63 -4.30 4.86
N LEU A 68 10.71 -3.16 4.17
CA LEU A 68 11.67 -2.90 3.10
C LEU A 68 12.39 -1.59 3.37
N ASP A 69 13.67 -1.54 3.04
CA ASP A 69 14.47 -0.32 3.10
C ASP A 69 15.34 -0.16 1.85
N GLY A 70 15.20 0.97 1.15
CA GLY A 70 16.10 1.32 0.07
C GLY A 70 15.93 0.59 -1.27
N GLU A 71 14.79 -0.06 -1.53
CA GLU A 71 14.56 -0.86 -2.74
C GLU A 71 13.37 -0.37 -3.58
N VAL A 72 13.36 -0.72 -4.88
CA VAL A 72 12.22 -0.48 -5.78
C VAL A 72 11.25 -1.66 -5.70
N ILE A 73 9.98 -1.38 -5.39
CA ILE A 73 8.94 -2.38 -5.30
C ILE A 73 8.35 -2.61 -6.69
N VAL A 74 8.68 -3.73 -7.33
CA VAL A 74 8.15 -4.03 -8.67
C VAL A 74 6.72 -4.59 -8.56
N PRO A 75 5.76 -4.22 -9.42
CA PRO A 75 4.38 -4.72 -9.33
C PRO A 75 4.27 -6.26 -9.31
N THR A 76 5.16 -6.95 -10.02
CA THR A 76 5.18 -8.41 -10.10
C THR A 76 5.73 -9.07 -8.83
N THR A 77 6.56 -8.38 -8.05
CA THR A 77 7.13 -8.91 -6.80
C THR A 77 6.30 -8.55 -5.58
N LEU A 78 5.39 -7.57 -5.70
CA LEU A 78 4.51 -7.12 -4.63
C LEU A 78 3.76 -8.27 -3.91
N PRO A 79 3.21 -9.30 -4.59
CA PRO A 79 2.57 -10.42 -3.89
C PRO A 79 3.49 -11.19 -2.95
N ALA A 80 4.79 -11.28 -3.27
CA ALA A 80 5.79 -11.97 -2.45
C ALA A 80 6.20 -11.17 -1.20
N LEU A 81 5.82 -9.89 -1.11
CA LEU A 81 6.10 -9.05 0.04
C LEU A 81 5.05 -9.20 1.16
N PHE A 82 3.95 -9.88 0.91
CA PHE A 82 2.99 -10.24 1.96
C PHE A 82 3.60 -11.34 2.83
N THR A 83 3.37 -11.24 4.14
CA THR A 83 3.76 -12.34 5.03
C THR A 83 2.88 -13.56 4.77
N GLN A 84 3.39 -14.74 5.14
CA GLN A 84 2.71 -16.01 4.83
C GLN A 84 1.25 -16.08 5.30
N ALA A 85 0.93 -15.48 6.45
CA ALA A 85 -0.43 -15.47 7.00
C ALA A 85 -1.41 -14.57 6.20
N TYR A 86 -0.89 -13.63 5.42
CA TYR A 86 -1.66 -12.65 4.65
C TYR A 86 -1.42 -12.75 3.13
N ALA A 87 -0.73 -13.81 2.68
CA ALA A 87 -0.38 -14.00 1.29
C ALA A 87 -1.64 -13.95 0.41
N PRO A 88 -1.65 -13.12 -0.65
CA PRO A 88 -2.76 -13.08 -1.59
C PRO A 88 -2.84 -14.39 -2.35
N TYR A 89 -4.07 -14.80 -2.69
CA TYR A 89 -4.32 -15.93 -3.57
C TYR A 89 -4.80 -15.43 -4.93
N GLN A 90 -4.52 -16.20 -5.98
CA GLN A 90 -4.98 -15.89 -7.33
C GLN A 90 -6.50 -16.11 -7.42
N VAL A 91 -7.24 -15.06 -7.78
CA VAL A 91 -8.72 -15.11 -7.89
C VAL A 91 -9.16 -15.51 -9.32
N GLY A 92 -8.32 -15.30 -10.33
CA GLY A 92 -8.59 -15.65 -11.71
C GLY A 92 -7.37 -15.42 -12.60
N ARG A 93 -7.42 -15.91 -13.84
CA ARG A 93 -6.43 -15.65 -14.90
C ARG A 93 -7.19 -15.10 -16.10
N TYR A 94 -6.67 -14.05 -16.71
CA TYR A 94 -7.16 -13.50 -17.97
C TYR A 94 -6.31 -14.01 -19.13
#